data_AF-A0A800DTI9-F1
#
_entry.id   AF-A0A800DTI9-F1
#
_cell.length_a   1.000
_cell.length_b   1.000
_cell.length_c   1.000
_cell.angle_alpha   90.00
_cell.angle_beta   90.00
_cell.angle_gamma   90.00
#
_symmetry.space_group_name_H-M   'P 1'
#
loop_
_entity.id
_entity.type
_entity.pdbx_description
1 polymer ?
#
loop_
_entity_poly.entity_id
_entity_poly.type
_entity_poly.pdbx_seq_one_letter_code
_entity_poly.pdbx_strand_id
1 'polypeptide(L)'
;MKKILLLLPFLFFLIALLTKNNSEVKKETTIEKVKKVETKNDYANELKIIDTQEYFEKYVLDVINNGSNRLNFPSGAMEGGYVSKSDAKKIVAYMASMQGFTPSNKQWVKEGAMLFYGNCTGCHGILGKKVDKNFPDLTRKPLLGIELRKKRFMRN
;
A
#
# COMPACT_ATOMS: atom_id res chain seq x y z
N MET A 1 -33.79 -7.71 58.69
CA MET A 1 -34.00 -6.66 57.66
C MET A 1 -32.77 -6.58 56.76
N LYS A 2 -33.06 -6.50 55.46
CA LYS A 2 -32.20 -6.69 54.28
C LYS A 2 -30.91 -5.84 54.28
N LYS A 3 -29.74 -6.40 54.60
CA LYS A 3 -28.42 -5.79 54.25
C LYS A 3 -27.32 -6.77 53.83
N ILE A 4 -27.64 -8.06 53.61
CA ILE A 4 -26.64 -9.07 53.16
C ILE A 4 -26.78 -9.41 51.66
N LEU A 5 -27.86 -8.98 51.00
CA LEU A 5 -28.16 -9.37 49.61
C LEU A 5 -27.62 -8.42 48.53
N LEU A 6 -26.85 -7.38 48.89
CA LEU A 6 -26.35 -6.38 47.93
C LEU A 6 -24.83 -6.41 47.67
N LEU A 7 -24.07 -7.28 48.35
CA LEU A 7 -22.62 -7.41 48.14
C LEU A 7 -22.22 -8.57 47.21
N LEU A 8 -23.13 -9.52 46.97
CA LEU A 8 -22.92 -10.65 46.05
C LEU A 8 -22.64 -10.25 44.59
N PRO A 9 -23.35 -9.30 43.96
CA PRO A 9 -23.08 -8.94 42.56
C PRO A 9 -21.79 -8.12 42.39
N PHE A 10 -21.37 -7.38 43.43
CA PHE A 10 -20.16 -6.56 43.39
C PHE A 10 -18.89 -7.43 43.51
N LEU A 11 -18.96 -8.50 44.31
CA LEU A 11 -17.87 -9.48 44.44
C LEU A 11 -17.67 -10.28 43.15
N PHE A 12 -18.76 -10.67 42.47
CA PHE A 12 -18.69 -11.32 41.16
C PHE A 12 -18.10 -10.41 40.07
N PHE A 13 -18.40 -9.10 40.10
CA PHE A 13 -17.85 -8.12 39.15
C PHE A 13 -16.34 -7.90 39.33
N LEU A 14 -15.83 -7.89 40.57
CA LEU A 14 -14.39 -7.80 40.86
C LEU A 14 -13.62 -9.08 40.45
N ILE A 15 -14.19 -10.26 40.67
CA ILE A 15 -13.59 -11.54 40.25
C ILE A 15 -13.54 -11.62 38.70
N ALA A 16 -14.56 -11.13 38.01
CA ALA A 16 -14.57 -11.05 36.54
C ALA A 16 -13.53 -10.05 35.97
N LEU A 17 -13.22 -8.97 36.69
CA LEU A 17 -12.18 -7.99 36.31
C LEU A 17 -10.76 -8.51 36.56
N LEU A 18 -10.55 -9.32 37.61
CA LEU A 18 -9.25 -9.93 37.92
C LEU A 18 -8.92 -11.15 37.05
N THR A 19 -9.93 -11.84 36.50
CA THR A 19 -9.73 -13.01 35.63
C THR A 19 -9.58 -12.67 34.15
N LYS A 20 -9.89 -11.44 33.72
CA LYS A 20 -9.79 -11.04 32.30
C LYS A 20 -8.37 -10.76 31.80
N ASN A 21 -7.38 -10.65 32.71
CA ASN A 21 -6.09 -10.06 32.36
C ASN A 21 -4.88 -11.00 32.37
N ASN A 22 -5.03 -12.30 32.58
CA ASN A 22 -3.89 -13.21 32.41
C ASN A 22 -4.33 -14.65 32.24
N SER A 23 -4.48 -15.08 30.98
CA SER A 23 -4.29 -16.47 30.57
C SER A 23 -3.98 -16.53 29.07
N GLU A 24 -2.69 -16.77 28.79
CA GLU A 24 -2.16 -17.60 27.71
C GLU A 24 -2.24 -17.10 26.25
N VAL A 25 -1.12 -16.58 25.73
CA VAL A 25 -0.28 -17.35 24.80
C VAL A 25 1.19 -17.05 25.09
N LYS A 26 1.91 -18.09 25.52
CA LYS A 26 3.36 -18.13 25.69
C LYS A 26 3.99 -18.53 24.35
N LYS A 27 5.13 -17.88 24.05
CA LYS A 27 6.31 -18.41 23.33
C LYS A 27 6.37 -18.22 21.80
N GLU A 28 7.50 -17.62 21.39
CA GLU A 28 8.14 -17.67 20.06
C GLU A 28 7.33 -16.99 18.93
N THR A 29 7.86 -16.06 18.14
CA THR A 29 9.25 -15.84 17.72
C THR A 29 9.34 -14.41 17.18
N THR A 30 10.47 -13.76 17.43
CA THR A 30 11.11 -12.73 16.59
C THR A 30 10.33 -12.39 15.30
N ILE A 31 9.55 -11.30 15.31
CA ILE A 31 9.19 -10.61 14.05
C ILE A 31 10.42 -9.83 13.61
N GLU A 32 11.44 -10.60 13.23
CA GLU A 32 12.36 -10.16 12.21
C GLU A 32 11.49 -9.90 10.98
N LYS A 33 11.75 -8.79 10.29
CA LYS A 33 11.26 -8.54 8.93
C LYS A 33 11.68 -9.73 8.06
N VAL A 34 10.90 -10.81 8.03
CA VAL A 34 11.06 -11.88 7.06
C VAL A 34 10.69 -11.27 5.73
N LYS A 35 11.71 -10.80 5.00
CA LYS A 35 11.64 -10.62 3.55
C LYS A 35 11.05 -11.93 3.01
N LYS A 36 9.77 -11.90 2.60
CA LYS A 36 9.14 -12.99 1.87
C LYS A 36 10.07 -13.35 0.72
N VAL A 37 10.69 -14.53 0.78
CA VAL A 37 11.55 -15.02 -0.30
C VAL A 37 10.61 -15.33 -1.46
N GLU A 38 10.52 -14.40 -2.43
CA GLU A 38 9.75 -14.58 -3.66
C GLU A 38 10.30 -15.83 -4.40
N THR A 39 9.46 -16.84 -4.60
CA THR A 39 9.85 -18.12 -5.22
C THR A 39 9.81 -18.02 -6.75
N LYS A 40 10.44 -18.98 -7.45
CA LYS A 40 10.36 -19.06 -8.93
C LYS A 40 8.92 -19.18 -9.45
N ASN A 41 8.06 -19.89 -8.72
CA ASN A 41 6.64 -20.01 -9.04
C ASN A 41 5.92 -18.66 -8.87
N ASP A 42 6.26 -17.89 -7.84
CA ASP A 42 5.69 -16.55 -7.62
C ASP A 42 6.03 -15.61 -8.80
N TYR A 43 7.28 -15.64 -9.30
CA TYR A 43 7.69 -14.84 -10.46
C TYR A 43 6.93 -15.22 -11.73
N ALA A 44 6.80 -16.53 -12.00
CA ALA A 44 6.09 -17.01 -13.18
C ALA A 44 4.61 -16.61 -13.17
N ASN A 45 3.96 -16.64 -12.00
CA ASN A 45 2.57 -16.23 -11.87
C ASN A 45 2.40 -14.71 -11.97
N GLU A 46 3.31 -13.94 -11.39
CA GLU A 46 3.27 -12.49 -11.50
C GLU A 46 3.53 -12.00 -12.93
N LEU A 47 4.45 -12.64 -13.66
CA LEU A 47 4.75 -12.32 -15.05
C LEU A 47 3.54 -12.49 -15.97
N LYS A 48 2.62 -13.43 -15.68
CA LYS A 48 1.39 -13.64 -16.46
C LYS A 48 0.42 -12.45 -16.37
N ILE A 49 0.45 -11.72 -15.27
CA ILE A 49 -0.48 -10.62 -15.01
C ILE A 49 0.18 -9.24 -15.05
N ILE A 50 1.49 -9.15 -15.25
CA ILE A 50 2.27 -7.90 -15.08
C ILE A 50 1.84 -6.75 -16.00
N ASP A 51 1.27 -7.07 -17.16
CA ASP A 51 0.79 -6.10 -18.14
C ASP A 51 -0.72 -5.78 -17.99
N THR A 52 -1.38 -6.34 -16.96
CA THR A 52 -2.81 -6.12 -16.72
C THR A 52 -3.08 -4.83 -15.95
N GLN A 53 -4.30 -4.32 -16.11
CA GLN A 53 -4.78 -3.19 -15.32
C GLN A 53 -4.79 -3.48 -13.82
N GLU A 54 -5.24 -4.67 -13.40
CA GLU A 54 -5.30 -5.04 -11.99
C GLU A 54 -3.91 -4.98 -11.35
N TYR A 55 -2.90 -5.51 -12.06
CA TYR A 55 -1.52 -5.43 -11.61
C TYR A 55 -1.04 -3.99 -11.51
N PHE A 56 -1.30 -3.17 -12.55
CA PHE A 56 -0.95 -1.77 -12.55
C PHE A 56 -1.55 -1.03 -11.32
N GLU A 57 -2.85 -1.17 -11.10
CA GLU A 57 -3.55 -0.49 -10.01
C GLU A 57 -3.01 -0.94 -8.65
N LYS A 58 -2.80 -2.25 -8.46
CA LYS A 58 -2.21 -2.80 -7.23
C LYS A 58 -0.80 -2.29 -7.00
N TYR A 59 0.03 -2.27 -8.05
CA TYR A 59 1.42 -1.82 -7.98
C TYR A 59 1.50 -0.34 -7.57
N VAL A 60 0.74 0.53 -8.24
CA VAL A 60 0.75 1.97 -7.94
C VAL A 60 0.16 2.24 -6.56
N LEU A 61 -0.91 1.53 -6.17
CA LEU A 61 -1.51 1.66 -4.84
C LEU A 61 -0.53 1.27 -3.73
N ASP A 62 0.25 0.21 -3.93
CA ASP A 62 1.30 -0.21 -2.99
C ASP A 62 2.36 0.88 -2.84
N VAL A 63 2.87 1.42 -3.95
CA VAL A 63 3.89 2.48 -3.92
C VAL A 63 3.37 3.76 -3.25
N ILE A 64 2.13 4.19 -3.51
CA ILE A 64 1.56 5.39 -2.87
C ILE A 64 1.40 5.19 -1.36
N ASN A 65 0.95 4.01 -0.92
CA ASN A 65 0.70 3.76 0.50
C ASN A 65 1.97 3.46 1.29
N ASN A 66 2.92 2.74 0.69
CA ASN A 66 4.06 2.16 1.41
C ASN A 66 5.41 2.74 0.99
N GLY A 67 5.42 3.59 -0.05
CA GLY A 67 6.64 4.13 -0.62
C GLY A 67 7.42 3.12 -1.46
N SER A 68 8.57 3.53 -1.96
CA SER A 68 9.49 2.67 -2.71
C SER A 68 10.90 3.23 -2.75
N ASN A 69 11.89 2.37 -2.53
CA ASN A 69 13.30 2.66 -2.76
C ASN A 69 13.92 1.76 -3.86
N ARG A 70 13.09 1.21 -4.75
CA ARG A 70 13.55 0.19 -5.71
C ARG A 70 14.27 0.78 -6.94
N LEU A 71 14.09 2.07 -7.17
CA LEU A 71 14.55 2.76 -8.37
C LEU A 71 15.86 3.54 -8.17
N ASN A 72 16.32 3.70 -6.92
CA ASN A 72 17.57 4.39 -6.57
C ASN A 72 17.71 5.78 -7.22
N PHE A 73 16.65 6.57 -7.22
CA PHE A 73 16.71 7.94 -7.71
C PHE A 73 17.54 8.82 -6.75
N PRO A 74 18.26 9.86 -7.25
CA PRO A 74 19.07 10.74 -6.42
C PRO A 74 18.28 11.48 -5.33
N SER A 75 16.98 11.70 -5.51
CA SER A 75 16.10 12.28 -4.48
C SER A 75 15.90 11.37 -3.27
N GLY A 76 16.39 10.13 -3.31
CA GLY A 76 16.19 9.12 -2.28
C GLY A 76 14.93 8.29 -2.50
N ALA A 77 14.49 7.63 -1.43
CA ALA A 77 13.30 6.80 -1.42
C ALA A 77 12.04 7.66 -1.55
N MET A 78 11.06 7.19 -2.32
CA MET A 78 9.70 7.72 -2.25
C MET A 78 9.07 7.25 -0.94
N GLU A 79 8.67 8.17 -0.07
CA GLU A 79 7.91 7.82 1.14
C GLU A 79 6.46 7.46 0.77
N GLY A 80 5.80 6.72 1.65
CA GLY A 80 4.39 6.36 1.49
C GLY A 80 3.49 7.20 2.38
N GLY A 81 2.19 7.22 2.06
CA GLY A 81 1.18 7.74 2.99
C GLY A 81 0.95 9.25 2.93
N TYR A 82 1.31 9.91 1.82
CA TYR A 82 1.00 11.33 1.59
C TYR A 82 -0.51 11.64 1.55
N VAL A 83 -1.34 10.62 1.30
CA VAL A 83 -2.79 10.73 1.24
C VAL A 83 -3.46 9.56 1.96
N SER A 84 -4.74 9.68 2.27
CA SER A 84 -5.52 8.58 2.86
C SER A 84 -5.57 7.36 1.91
N LYS A 85 -5.76 6.16 2.46
CA LYS A 85 -5.89 4.92 1.66
C LYS A 85 -7.04 4.99 0.64
N SER A 86 -8.12 5.71 0.96
CA SER A 86 -9.23 5.94 0.03
C SER A 86 -8.84 6.88 -1.10
N ASP A 87 -8.12 7.95 -0.80
CA ASP A 87 -7.69 8.92 -1.81
C ASP A 87 -6.60 8.38 -2.70
N ALA A 88 -5.71 7.53 -2.16
CA ALA A 88 -4.74 6.78 -2.94
C ALA A 88 -5.41 5.97 -4.07
N LYS A 89 -6.56 5.33 -3.80
CA LYS A 89 -7.31 4.58 -4.84
C LYS A 89 -7.84 5.48 -5.95
N LYS A 90 -8.23 6.72 -5.63
CA LYS A 90 -8.68 7.69 -6.63
C LYS A 90 -7.53 8.16 -7.51
N ILE A 91 -6.37 8.46 -6.89
CA ILE A 91 -5.14 8.78 -7.62
C ILE A 91 -4.74 7.62 -8.55
N VAL A 92 -4.82 6.38 -8.07
CA VAL A 92 -4.56 5.18 -8.89
C VAL A 92 -5.49 5.11 -10.09
N ALA A 93 -6.78 5.40 -9.92
CA ALA A 93 -7.73 5.42 -11.04
C ALA A 93 -7.35 6.49 -12.08
N TYR A 94 -6.95 7.68 -11.64
CA TYR A 94 -6.43 8.71 -12.53
C TYR A 94 -5.16 8.26 -13.28
N MET A 95 -4.18 7.71 -12.57
CA MET A 95 -2.94 7.19 -13.18
C MET A 95 -3.21 6.04 -14.16
N ALA A 96 -4.15 5.16 -13.86
CA ALA A 96 -4.55 4.09 -14.78
C ALA A 96 -5.11 4.67 -16.10
N SER A 97 -5.91 5.73 -16.02
CA SER A 97 -6.41 6.42 -17.22
C SER A 97 -5.30 7.05 -18.05
N MET A 98 -4.28 7.66 -17.41
CA MET A 98 -3.09 8.20 -18.10
C MET A 98 -2.33 7.10 -18.86
N GLN A 99 -2.32 5.89 -18.29
CA GLN A 99 -1.64 4.72 -18.86
C GLN A 99 -2.47 4.06 -19.98
N GLY A 100 -3.71 4.48 -20.20
CA GLY A 100 -4.60 3.96 -21.24
C GLY A 100 -5.42 2.75 -20.78
N PHE A 101 -5.41 2.43 -19.48
CA PHE A 101 -6.30 1.45 -18.89
C PHE A 101 -7.70 2.04 -18.67
N THR A 102 -8.68 1.17 -18.46
CA THR A 102 -10.06 1.56 -18.11
C THR A 102 -10.24 1.42 -16.60
N PRO A 103 -10.01 2.48 -15.80
CA PRO A 103 -9.86 2.33 -14.35
C PRO A 103 -11.03 1.60 -13.70
N SER A 104 -10.74 0.81 -12.65
CA SER A 104 -11.74 0.00 -11.96
C SER A 104 -12.92 0.83 -11.43
N ASN A 105 -12.69 2.11 -11.13
CA ASN A 105 -13.73 3.08 -10.90
C ASN A 105 -13.50 4.36 -11.73
N LYS A 106 -14.24 4.49 -12.84
CA LYS A 106 -14.16 5.64 -13.75
C LYS A 106 -14.55 6.97 -13.08
N GLN A 107 -15.48 6.94 -12.13
CA GLN A 107 -15.94 8.16 -11.46
C GLN A 107 -14.83 8.79 -10.61
N TRP A 108 -13.87 8.00 -10.15
CA TRP A 108 -12.74 8.47 -9.37
C TRP A 108 -11.68 9.21 -10.17
N VAL A 109 -11.68 9.12 -11.50
CA VAL A 109 -10.63 9.73 -12.33
C VAL A 109 -10.54 11.24 -12.13
N LYS A 110 -11.69 11.93 -12.08
CA LYS A 110 -11.73 13.40 -11.93
C LYS A 110 -11.21 13.84 -10.56
N GLU A 111 -11.66 13.19 -9.49
CA GLU A 111 -11.21 13.49 -8.13
C GLU A 111 -9.74 13.09 -7.91
N GLY A 112 -9.35 11.93 -8.44
CA GLY A 112 -7.97 11.43 -8.45
C GLY A 112 -7.01 12.38 -9.13
N ALA A 113 -7.42 13.05 -10.21
CA ALA A 113 -6.62 14.09 -10.84
C ALA A 113 -6.34 15.25 -9.88
N MET A 114 -7.37 15.79 -9.22
CA MET A 114 -7.20 16.90 -8.25
C MET A 114 -6.27 16.51 -7.11
N LEU A 115 -6.46 15.30 -6.55
CA LEU A 115 -5.59 14.76 -5.50
C LEU A 115 -4.15 14.59 -5.99
N PHE A 116 -3.95 14.12 -7.22
CA PHE A 116 -2.63 14.00 -7.82
C PHE A 116 -1.93 15.35 -7.97
N TYR A 117 -2.63 16.38 -8.45
CA TYR A 117 -2.08 17.74 -8.56
C TYR A 117 -1.73 18.35 -7.20
N GLY A 118 -2.54 18.08 -6.16
CA GLY A 118 -2.27 18.61 -4.82
C GLY A 118 -1.10 17.94 -4.10
N ASN A 119 -0.83 16.66 -4.40
CA ASN A 119 0.07 15.84 -3.57
C ASN A 119 1.29 15.26 -4.31
N CYS A 120 1.24 15.09 -5.63
CA CYS A 120 2.25 14.32 -6.37
C CYS A 120 3.13 15.19 -7.28
N THR A 121 2.60 16.30 -7.80
CA THR A 121 3.30 17.09 -8.83
C THR A 121 4.47 17.89 -8.30
N GLY A 122 4.56 18.11 -6.98
CA GLY A 122 5.73 18.78 -6.36
C GLY A 122 7.04 18.03 -6.61
N CYS A 123 6.98 16.70 -6.69
CA CYS A 123 8.14 15.84 -6.97
C CYS A 123 8.11 15.27 -8.39
N HIS A 124 6.95 14.79 -8.85
CA HIS A 124 6.84 14.12 -10.15
C HIS A 124 6.60 15.05 -11.33
N GLY A 125 6.53 16.37 -11.09
CA GLY A 125 6.26 17.39 -12.09
C GLY A 125 4.80 17.49 -12.50
N ILE A 126 4.48 18.55 -13.25
CA ILE A 126 3.14 18.81 -13.77
C ILE A 126 2.72 17.64 -14.66
N LEU A 127 1.50 17.14 -14.46
CA LEU A 127 0.96 15.94 -15.14
C LEU A 127 1.77 14.65 -14.89
N GLY A 128 2.68 14.64 -13.90
CA GLY A 128 3.57 13.51 -13.64
C GLY A 128 4.72 13.38 -14.65
N LYS A 129 4.95 14.41 -15.47
CA LYS A 129 6.10 14.46 -16.38
C LYS A 129 7.34 14.81 -15.58
N LYS A 130 8.40 14.01 -15.75
CA LYS A 130 9.71 14.26 -15.12
C LYS A 130 10.13 15.72 -15.29
N VAL A 131 10.60 16.34 -14.21
CA VAL A 131 11.19 17.69 -14.24
C VAL A 131 12.70 17.59 -14.46
N ASP A 132 13.34 16.58 -13.87
CA ASP A 132 14.78 16.34 -13.91
C ASP A 132 15.11 14.82 -13.78
N LYS A 133 16.36 14.49 -13.41
CA LYS A 133 16.81 13.11 -13.18
C LYS A 133 16.55 12.61 -11.75
N ASN A 134 15.95 13.43 -10.89
CA ASN A 134 15.75 13.14 -9.48
C ASN A 134 14.46 12.35 -9.23
N PHE A 135 13.46 12.41 -10.11
CA PHE A 135 12.19 11.70 -9.92
C PHE A 135 11.77 10.91 -11.18
N PRO A 136 11.06 9.78 -11.03
CA PRO A 136 10.57 9.02 -12.18
C PRO A 136 9.46 9.76 -12.92
N ASP A 137 9.50 9.65 -14.24
CA ASP A 137 8.39 10.02 -15.14
C ASP A 137 7.21 9.07 -14.93
N LEU A 138 6.03 9.61 -14.59
CA LEU A 138 4.81 8.83 -14.38
C LEU A 138 3.94 8.74 -15.65
N THR A 139 4.35 9.39 -16.75
CA THR A 139 3.62 9.36 -18.04
C THR A 139 4.12 8.30 -19.00
N ARG A 140 5.33 7.76 -18.76
CA ARG A 140 5.88 6.67 -19.58
C ARG A 140 5.05 5.39 -19.46
N LYS A 141 4.99 4.63 -20.55
CA LYS A 141 4.27 3.36 -20.65
C LYS A 141 5.23 2.22 -21.03
N PRO A 142 5.41 1.19 -20.20
CA PRO A 142 4.95 1.10 -18.81
C PRO A 142 5.74 2.03 -17.88
N LEU A 143 5.29 2.17 -16.64
CA LEU A 143 6.06 2.80 -15.56
C LEU A 143 7.41 2.10 -15.38
N LEU A 144 8.46 2.87 -15.07
CA LEU A 144 9.83 2.36 -14.90
C LEU A 144 9.89 1.20 -13.89
N GLY A 145 9.16 1.31 -12.78
CA GLY A 145 9.13 0.28 -11.75
C GLY A 145 8.52 -1.04 -12.20
N ILE A 146 7.46 -1.00 -13.03
CA ILE A 146 6.86 -2.19 -13.63
C ILE A 146 7.80 -2.79 -14.67
N GLU A 147 8.43 -1.96 -15.51
CA GLU A 147 9.42 -2.41 -16.50
C GLU A 147 10.57 -3.18 -15.84
N LEU A 148 11.18 -2.61 -14.80
CA LEU A 148 12.30 -3.24 -14.10
C LEU A 148 11.88 -4.53 -13.39
N ARG A 149 10.65 -4.57 -12.84
CA ARG A 149 10.10 -5.78 -12.22
C ARG A 149 9.92 -6.89 -13.24
N LYS A 150 9.36 -6.58 -14.42
CA LYS A 150 9.25 -7.52 -15.55
C LYS A 150 10.61 -8.05 -16.00
N LYS A 151 11.58 -7.17 -16.22
CA LYS A 151 12.97 -7.54 -16.58
C LYS A 151 13.66 -8.39 -15.52
N ARG A 152 13.34 -8.20 -14.24
CA ARG A 152 13.88 -9.05 -13.16
C ARG A 152 13.30 -10.46 -13.25
N PHE A 153 11.98 -10.60 -13.46
CA PHE A 153 11.35 -11.92 -13.55
C PHE A 153 11.75 -12.69 -14.80
N MET A 154 11.95 -12.01 -15.93
CA MET A 154 12.44 -12.65 -17.16
C MET A 154 13.87 -13.19 -17.06
N ARG A 155 14.64 -12.79 -16.04
CA ARG A 155 16.02 -13.25 -15.82
C ARG A 155 16.14 -14.41 -14.83
N ASN A 156 15.05 -14.79 -14.15
CA ASN A 156 15.00 -15.85 -13.12
C ASN A 156 14.29 -17.11 -13.63
#